data_AF-A0A7R5L5K6-F1
#
_entry.id   AF-A0A7R5L5K6-F1
#
_cell.length_a   1.000
_cell.length_b   1.000
_cell.length_c   1.000
_cell.angle_alpha   90.00
_cell.angle_beta   90.00
_cell.angle_gamma   90.00
#
_symmetry.space_group_name_H-M   'P 1'
#
loop_
_entity.id
_entity.type
_entity.pdbx_description
1 polymer ?
#
loop_
_entity_poly.entity_id
_entity_poly.type
_entity_poly.pdbx_seq_one_letter_code
_entity_poly.pdbx_strand_id
1 'polypeptide(L)'
;GKLSFANGFVLEGTFTNKSGQGLQTHGVLNTSSEQLDERITKTQLGLREFPVEKRWKGIYDQFLEFLQSGCKEEMEESFTGFHIQTSKELRKSQEYLFCQRGTEDVSWKIEDILEELVQHQELESIQSYLEKALKSSLHPLGKLLKALTVAFQATYSGIGANRHLLTMAQEEVKYYAKKIWEFYRGLLHLALEQKGQLSPRAVDGDMSDQKASSVVLPLILPCFYPELFMLYMLYHEREDDLYCQGIVDLSLFPDIKLLEFLDVQKHLWPLKDLTLTTNQRRSLIKDKCFLSATECLQKLITTVDPREKLLILQKTYEELEGTVGRVLGKDYKLPMDDLLPLLMYVVSRAKIQHLGAEIHLIRDLMDPTNQGGMFDFLLTALESCYEHIQRMRLHPRENCPLPPSS
;
A
#
# COMPACT_ATOMS: atom_id res chain seq x y z
N GLY A 1 -1.93 -29.48 32.23
CA GLY A 1 -2.71 -28.93 31.11
C GLY A 1 -2.48 -27.44 31.03
N LYS A 2 -2.72 -26.83 29.86
CA LYS A 2 -2.63 -25.39 29.64
C LYS A 2 -3.91 -24.94 28.96
N LEU A 3 -4.60 -23.95 29.52
CA LEU A 3 -5.87 -23.42 29.00
C LEU A 3 -5.71 -21.91 28.79
N SER A 4 -5.81 -21.49 27.53
CA SER A 4 -5.70 -20.10 27.11
C SER A 4 -7.08 -19.49 26.88
N PHE A 5 -7.37 -18.37 27.55
CA PHE A 5 -8.62 -17.64 27.42
C PHE A 5 -8.54 -16.56 26.33
N ALA A 6 -9.69 -16.17 25.76
CA ALA A 6 -9.76 -15.15 24.70
C ALA A 6 -9.30 -13.74 25.14
N ASN A 7 -9.23 -13.49 26.44
CA ASN A 7 -8.70 -12.26 27.04
C ASN A 7 -7.19 -12.29 27.30
N GLY A 8 -6.48 -13.34 26.85
CA GLY A 8 -5.04 -13.46 26.96
C GLY A 8 -4.51 -14.04 28.27
N PHE A 9 -5.40 -14.45 29.18
CA PHE A 9 -4.97 -15.18 30.37
C PHE A 9 -4.66 -16.63 30.05
N VAL A 10 -3.58 -17.14 30.66
CA VAL A 10 -3.14 -18.52 30.50
C VAL A 10 -3.21 -19.20 31.87
N LEU A 11 -4.02 -20.25 31.96
CA LEU A 11 -4.11 -21.10 33.14
C LEU A 11 -3.30 -22.37 32.90
N GLU A 12 -2.17 -22.52 33.59
CA GLU A 12 -1.37 -23.75 33.59
C GLU A 12 -1.58 -24.52 34.89
N GLY A 13 -2.05 -25.77 34.77
CA GLY A 13 -2.42 -26.54 35.94
C GLY A 13 -2.92 -27.95 35.66
N THR A 14 -3.26 -28.67 36.72
CA THR A 14 -3.94 -29.96 36.66
C THR A 14 -5.45 -29.72 36.58
N PHE A 15 -6.06 -30.33 35.57
CA PHE A 15 -7.49 -30.26 35.31
C PHE A 15 -8.09 -31.59 35.72
N THR A 16 -8.95 -31.59 36.73
CA THR A 16 -9.65 -32.80 37.17
C THR A 16 -11.13 -32.63 36.90
N ASN A 17 -11.71 -33.60 36.18
CA ASN A 17 -13.14 -33.66 35.98
C ASN A 17 -13.72 -34.71 36.92
N LYS A 18 -14.39 -34.28 37.99
CA LYS A 18 -15.20 -35.16 38.83
C LYS A 18 -16.65 -34.98 38.41
N SER A 19 -17.29 -36.08 37.98
CA SER A 19 -18.66 -36.06 37.47
C SER A 19 -19.61 -35.39 38.47
N GLY A 20 -20.22 -34.28 38.07
CA GLY A 20 -21.19 -33.53 38.87
C GLY A 20 -20.68 -32.26 39.56
N GLN A 21 -19.37 -31.94 39.50
CA GLN A 21 -18.81 -30.71 40.13
C GLN A 21 -18.12 -29.75 39.15
N GLY A 22 -18.29 -29.96 37.84
CA GLY A 22 -17.63 -29.13 36.82
C GLY A 22 -16.12 -29.35 36.75
N LEU A 23 -15.45 -28.55 35.92
CA LEU A 23 -14.00 -28.62 35.74
C LEU A 23 -13.29 -27.98 36.94
N GLN A 24 -12.69 -28.79 37.81
CA GLN A 24 -11.86 -28.30 38.90
C GLN A 24 -10.42 -28.14 38.42
N THR A 25 -9.84 -26.97 38.66
CA THR A 25 -8.48 -26.64 38.25
C THR A 25 -7.63 -26.26 39.45
N HIS A 26 -6.42 -26.79 39.51
CA HIS A 26 -5.37 -26.31 40.41
C HIS A 26 -4.18 -25.92 39.54
N GLY A 27 -3.85 -24.64 39.52
CA GLY A 27 -2.87 -24.09 38.61
C GLY A 27 -2.55 -22.63 38.90
N VAL A 28 -1.54 -22.13 38.20
CA VAL A 28 -1.15 -20.72 38.24
C VAL A 28 -1.87 -20.02 37.08
N LEU A 29 -2.68 -19.01 37.41
CA LEU A 29 -3.27 -18.11 36.42
C LEU A 29 -2.24 -17.03 36.11
N ASN A 30 -1.68 -17.06 34.91
CA ASN A 30 -0.82 -16.00 34.45
C ASN A 30 -1.66 -14.86 33.87
N THR A 31 -1.67 -13.73 34.59
CA THR A 31 -2.39 -12.50 34.21
C THR A 31 -1.48 -11.45 33.59
N SER A 32 -0.16 -11.72 33.48
CA SER A 32 0.68 -10.87 32.65
C SER A 32 0.24 -11.07 31.21
N SER A 33 -0.55 -10.10 30.74
CA SER A 33 -0.93 -9.93 29.33
C SER A 33 0.29 -9.53 28.48
N GLU A 34 1.45 -10.11 28.76
CA GLU A 34 2.62 -9.96 27.91
C GLU A 34 2.44 -10.91 26.74
N GLN A 35 1.90 -10.31 25.68
CA GLN A 35 1.90 -10.82 24.32
C GLN A 35 1.06 -12.10 24.18
N LEU A 36 -0.25 -11.93 23.93
CA LEU A 36 -0.87 -12.88 23.01
C LEU A 36 0.02 -12.85 21.78
N ASP A 37 0.66 -13.98 21.47
CA ASP A 37 1.61 -14.10 20.36
C ASP A 37 0.96 -13.43 19.16
N GLU A 38 1.52 -12.29 18.67
CA GLU A 38 0.83 -11.43 17.69
C GLU A 38 0.39 -12.24 16.46
N ARG A 39 1.16 -13.29 16.18
CA ARG A 39 0.90 -14.31 15.18
C ARG A 39 -0.50 -14.92 15.35
N ILE A 40 -0.91 -15.29 16.56
CA ILE A 40 -2.23 -15.87 16.85
C ILE A 40 -3.34 -14.83 16.66
N THR A 41 -3.13 -13.56 17.07
CA THR A 41 -4.12 -12.50 16.87
C THR A 41 -4.28 -12.06 15.42
N LYS A 42 -3.29 -12.30 14.56
CA LYS A 42 -3.28 -11.88 13.15
C LYS A 42 -3.57 -13.05 12.20
N THR A 43 -3.68 -14.28 12.69
CA THR A 43 -3.93 -15.46 11.84
C THR A 43 -5.36 -15.45 11.31
N GLN A 44 -5.51 -15.44 9.98
CA GLN A 44 -6.81 -15.63 9.33
C GLN A 44 -7.13 -17.12 9.15
N LEU A 45 -8.29 -17.54 9.66
CA LEU A 45 -8.83 -18.88 9.44
C LEU A 45 -9.48 -18.99 8.06
N GLY A 46 -9.42 -20.17 7.43
CA GLY A 46 -10.15 -20.46 6.19
C GLY A 46 -9.51 -19.97 4.89
N LEU A 47 -8.30 -19.39 4.93
CA LEU A 47 -7.57 -18.94 3.73
C LEU A 47 -7.45 -20.02 2.65
N ARG A 48 -7.21 -21.28 3.05
CA ARG A 48 -7.06 -22.41 2.11
C ARG A 48 -8.38 -22.96 1.58
N GLU A 49 -9.49 -22.68 2.26
CA GLU A 49 -10.81 -23.19 1.87
C GLU A 49 -11.48 -22.27 0.84
N PHE A 50 -11.07 -21.00 0.77
CA PHE A 50 -11.65 -20.00 -0.12
C PHE A 50 -10.60 -19.32 -1.03
N PRO A 51 -10.08 -20.03 -2.04
CA PRO A 51 -9.04 -19.53 -2.93
C PRO A 51 -9.57 -18.43 -3.87
N VAL A 52 -8.71 -17.49 -4.24
CA VAL A 52 -9.08 -16.28 -5.00
C VAL A 52 -9.69 -16.60 -6.36
N GLU A 53 -9.26 -17.67 -7.01
CA GLU A 53 -9.75 -18.11 -8.32
C GLU A 53 -11.23 -18.50 -8.31
N LYS A 54 -11.81 -18.74 -7.13
CA LYS A 54 -13.22 -19.17 -7.00
C LYS A 54 -14.17 -18.05 -6.60
N ARG A 55 -13.68 -16.89 -6.16
CA ARG A 55 -14.49 -15.86 -5.50
C ARG A 55 -15.42 -15.13 -6.47
N TRP A 56 -14.90 -14.74 -7.63
CA TRP A 56 -15.60 -13.87 -8.58
C TRP A 56 -15.79 -14.51 -9.96
N LYS A 57 -15.89 -15.84 -10.00
CA LYS A 57 -16.07 -16.61 -11.25
C LYS A 57 -17.20 -16.08 -12.12
N GLY A 58 -18.34 -15.71 -11.53
CA GLY A 58 -19.46 -15.15 -12.27
C GLY A 58 -19.11 -13.93 -13.11
N ILE A 59 -18.25 -13.02 -12.61
CA ILE A 59 -17.82 -11.82 -13.34
C ILE A 59 -16.85 -12.21 -14.47
N TYR A 60 -15.95 -13.16 -14.20
CA TYR A 60 -14.93 -13.58 -15.17
C TYR A 60 -15.49 -14.46 -16.29
N ASP A 61 -16.37 -15.40 -15.96
CA ASP A 61 -16.99 -16.33 -16.91
C ASP A 61 -17.84 -15.53 -17.90
N GLN A 62 -18.61 -14.56 -17.40
CA GLN A 62 -19.36 -13.59 -18.20
C GLN A 62 -18.47 -12.82 -19.20
N PHE A 63 -17.31 -12.34 -18.75
CA PHE A 63 -16.37 -11.63 -19.62
C PHE A 63 -15.71 -12.57 -20.63
N LEU A 64 -15.42 -13.82 -20.23
CA LEU A 64 -14.83 -14.83 -21.11
C LEU A 64 -15.80 -15.24 -22.22
N GLU A 65 -17.08 -15.43 -21.89
CA GLU A 65 -18.14 -15.71 -22.87
C GLU A 65 -18.30 -14.56 -23.86
N PHE A 66 -18.21 -13.31 -23.40
CA PHE A 66 -18.20 -12.13 -24.27
C PHE A 66 -17.03 -12.16 -25.27
N LEU A 67 -15.81 -12.48 -24.82
CA LEU A 67 -14.64 -12.62 -25.70
C LEU A 67 -14.84 -13.75 -26.73
N GLN A 68 -15.33 -14.91 -26.30
CA GLN A 68 -15.57 -16.06 -27.17
C GLN A 68 -16.64 -15.79 -28.24
N SER A 69 -17.57 -14.86 -27.97
CA SER A 69 -18.59 -14.46 -28.93
C SER A 69 -18.07 -13.56 -30.07
N GLY A 70 -16.82 -13.11 -29.98
CA GLY A 70 -16.21 -12.16 -30.92
C GLY A 70 -16.60 -10.71 -30.64
N CYS A 71 -16.90 -10.37 -29.38
CA CYS A 71 -17.27 -9.02 -28.94
C CYS A 71 -18.46 -8.42 -29.72
N LYS A 72 -19.58 -9.14 -29.81
CA LYS A 72 -20.78 -8.61 -30.48
C LYS A 72 -21.54 -7.63 -29.58
N GLU A 73 -21.79 -6.40 -30.05
CA GLU A 73 -22.50 -5.35 -29.31
C GLU A 73 -23.88 -5.82 -28.80
N GLU A 74 -24.62 -6.61 -29.60
CA GLU A 74 -25.96 -7.11 -29.26
C GLU A 74 -25.99 -8.05 -28.05
N MET A 75 -24.85 -8.67 -27.71
CA MET A 75 -24.75 -9.58 -26.56
C MET A 75 -23.94 -8.98 -25.39
N GLU A 76 -23.43 -7.76 -25.53
CA GLU A 76 -22.69 -7.09 -24.46
C GLU A 76 -23.55 -6.91 -23.20
N GLU A 77 -24.83 -6.55 -23.36
CA GLU A 77 -25.79 -6.39 -22.26
C GLU A 77 -26.15 -7.73 -21.58
N SER A 78 -26.20 -8.81 -22.37
CA SER A 78 -26.56 -10.15 -21.88
C SER A 78 -25.40 -10.84 -21.16
N PHE A 79 -24.17 -10.66 -21.66
CA PHE A 79 -22.99 -11.30 -21.09
C PHE A 79 -22.42 -10.53 -19.91
N THR A 80 -22.46 -9.20 -19.93
CA THR A 80 -21.81 -8.43 -18.86
C THR A 80 -22.75 -8.10 -17.69
N GLY A 81 -24.07 -8.32 -17.84
CA GLY A 81 -25.07 -7.95 -16.85
C GLY A 81 -25.16 -6.44 -16.58
N PHE A 82 -24.42 -5.61 -17.32
CA PHE A 82 -24.41 -4.16 -17.18
C PHE A 82 -25.48 -3.57 -18.09
N HIS A 83 -26.45 -2.89 -17.49
CA HIS A 83 -27.43 -2.10 -18.22
C HIS A 83 -26.74 -0.90 -18.87
N ILE A 84 -26.45 -0.98 -20.18
CA ILE A 84 -26.00 0.18 -20.94
C ILE A 84 -27.28 0.97 -21.27
N GLN A 85 -27.51 2.07 -20.55
CA GLN A 85 -28.56 3.03 -20.93
C GLN A 85 -28.14 3.76 -22.21
N THR A 86 -28.31 3.11 -23.37
CA THR A 86 -28.16 3.67 -24.72
C THR A 86 -29.32 4.57 -25.14
N SER A 87 -30.20 5.01 -24.23
CA SER A 87 -31.13 6.09 -24.56
C SER A 87 -30.44 7.44 -24.37
N LYS A 88 -30.07 8.06 -25.50
CA LYS A 88 -29.60 9.45 -25.60
C LYS A 88 -30.49 10.46 -24.83
N GLU A 89 -31.72 10.09 -24.50
CA GLU A 89 -32.70 10.92 -23.78
C GLU A 89 -32.53 10.90 -22.25
N LEU A 90 -32.01 9.83 -21.63
CA LEU A 90 -31.87 9.73 -20.17
C LEU A 90 -30.53 10.29 -19.64
N ARG A 91 -29.47 10.30 -20.47
CA ARG A 91 -28.18 10.96 -20.13
C ARG A 91 -28.37 12.43 -19.74
N LYS A 92 -29.23 13.16 -20.47
CA LYS A 92 -29.59 14.55 -20.13
C LYS A 92 -30.28 14.72 -18.77
N SER A 93 -30.93 13.68 -18.26
CA SER A 93 -31.68 13.74 -17.00
C SER A 93 -30.86 13.31 -15.77
N GLN A 94 -29.86 12.43 -15.94
CA GLN A 94 -29.02 11.95 -14.84
C GLN A 94 -27.71 12.73 -14.65
N GLU A 95 -27.29 13.53 -15.63
CA GLU A 95 -26.20 14.51 -15.48
C GLU A 95 -26.45 15.53 -14.35
N TYR A 96 -27.70 15.72 -13.92
CA TYR A 96 -28.05 16.58 -12.78
C TYR A 96 -27.86 15.92 -11.40
N LEU A 97 -27.63 14.60 -11.33
CA LEU A 97 -27.56 13.87 -10.04
C LEU A 97 -26.17 13.27 -9.74
N PHE A 98 -25.30 13.11 -10.74
CA PHE A 98 -23.91 12.68 -10.53
C PHE A 98 -22.93 13.78 -10.92
N CYS A 99 -22.27 14.39 -9.92
CA CYS A 99 -21.14 15.29 -10.14
C CYS A 99 -19.87 14.50 -10.50
N GLN A 100 -19.87 13.79 -11.63
CA GLN A 100 -18.66 13.33 -12.30
C GLN A 100 -18.66 13.90 -13.71
N ARG A 101 -18.05 15.08 -13.86
CA ARG A 101 -17.72 15.67 -15.15
C ARG A 101 -16.54 14.88 -15.73
N GLY A 102 -16.82 13.72 -16.31
CA GLY A 102 -15.86 12.97 -17.13
C GLY A 102 -15.64 13.68 -18.45
N THR A 103 -14.38 13.91 -18.78
CA THR A 103 -13.88 14.38 -20.08
C THR A 103 -14.52 13.59 -21.23
N GLU A 104 -14.90 14.30 -22.30
CA GLU A 104 -15.48 13.81 -23.56
C GLU A 104 -15.18 12.34 -23.85
N ASP A 105 -16.17 11.46 -23.63
CA ASP A 105 -16.08 10.03 -23.90
C ASP A 105 -15.81 9.83 -25.40
N VAL A 106 -14.58 9.42 -25.75
CA VAL A 106 -14.23 8.91 -27.07
C VAL A 106 -15.16 7.72 -27.35
N SER A 107 -15.86 7.75 -28.49
CA SER A 107 -16.73 6.67 -28.93
C SER A 107 -15.89 5.45 -29.31
N TRP A 108 -15.70 4.53 -28.37
CA TRP A 108 -15.03 3.27 -28.64
C TRP A 108 -16.00 2.30 -29.32
N LYS A 109 -15.96 2.21 -30.66
CA LYS A 109 -16.52 1.04 -31.33
C LYS A 109 -15.56 -0.13 -31.19
N ILE A 110 -16.09 -1.34 -31.16
CA ILE A 110 -15.29 -2.56 -30.95
C ILE A 110 -14.27 -2.73 -32.08
N GLU A 111 -14.61 -2.32 -33.30
CA GLU A 111 -13.70 -2.28 -34.44
C GLU A 111 -12.53 -1.31 -34.22
N ASP A 112 -12.80 -0.12 -33.68
CA ASP A 112 -11.77 0.89 -33.39
C ASP A 112 -10.84 0.43 -32.24
N ILE A 113 -11.38 -0.27 -31.24
CA ILE A 113 -10.61 -0.91 -30.16
C ILE A 113 -9.63 -1.95 -30.74
N LEU A 114 -10.11 -2.83 -31.61
CA LEU A 114 -9.30 -3.88 -32.23
C LEU A 114 -8.24 -3.27 -33.18
N GLU A 115 -8.54 -2.14 -33.81
CA GLU A 115 -7.56 -1.42 -34.62
C GLU A 115 -6.44 -0.79 -33.79
N GLU A 116 -6.76 -0.13 -32.67
CA GLU A 116 -5.76 0.47 -31.77
C GLU A 116 -4.88 -0.58 -31.08
N LEU A 117 -5.44 -1.72 -30.67
CA LEU A 117 -4.70 -2.83 -30.05
C LEU A 117 -3.57 -3.36 -30.95
N VAL A 118 -3.80 -3.41 -32.26
CA VAL A 118 -2.81 -3.90 -33.23
C VAL A 118 -1.69 -2.87 -33.48
N GLN A 119 -1.98 -1.58 -33.30
CA GLN A 119 -1.00 -0.51 -33.46
C GLN A 119 -0.07 -0.38 -32.24
N HIS A 120 -0.53 -0.75 -31.04
CA HIS A 120 0.20 -0.57 -29.77
C HIS A 120 0.83 -1.89 -29.28
N GLN A 121 1.88 -2.35 -29.95
CA GLN A 121 2.61 -3.59 -29.57
C GLN A 121 3.84 -3.35 -28.66
N GLU A 122 4.28 -2.10 -28.47
CA GLU A 122 5.42 -1.74 -27.63
C GLU A 122 5.01 -1.49 -26.17
N LEU A 123 5.86 -1.80 -25.18
CA LEU A 123 5.49 -1.77 -23.75
C LEU A 123 4.96 -0.42 -23.25
N GLU A 124 5.57 0.68 -23.67
CA GLU A 124 5.14 2.04 -23.31
C GLU A 124 3.79 2.39 -23.95
N SER A 125 3.57 1.88 -25.17
CA SER A 125 2.33 2.02 -25.92
C SER A 125 1.19 1.21 -25.27
N ILE A 126 1.50 0.04 -24.70
CA ILE A 126 0.57 -0.81 -23.96
C ILE A 126 0.12 -0.15 -22.66
N GLN A 127 1.04 0.49 -21.91
CA GLN A 127 0.69 1.21 -20.69
C GLN A 127 -0.27 2.37 -20.97
N SER A 128 0.04 3.19 -21.97
CA SER A 128 -0.81 4.33 -22.39
C SER A 128 -2.19 3.86 -22.87
N TYR A 129 -2.23 2.76 -23.64
CA TYR A 129 -3.48 2.15 -24.08
C TYR A 129 -4.31 1.64 -22.91
N LEU A 130 -3.71 0.83 -22.02
CA LEU A 130 -4.40 0.25 -20.86
C LEU A 130 -4.92 1.34 -19.91
N GLU A 131 -4.16 2.41 -19.71
CA GLU A 131 -4.60 3.54 -18.90
C GLU A 131 -5.87 4.19 -19.48
N LYS A 132 -5.93 4.40 -20.80
CA LYS A 132 -7.13 4.93 -21.48
C LYS A 132 -8.30 3.95 -21.44
N ALA A 133 -8.01 2.67 -21.71
CA ALA A 133 -9.01 1.61 -21.77
C ALA A 133 -9.67 1.35 -20.40
N LEU A 134 -8.89 1.36 -19.31
CA LEU A 134 -9.39 1.15 -17.95
C LEU A 134 -10.18 2.35 -17.40
N LYS A 135 -9.82 3.58 -17.82
CA LYS A 135 -10.56 4.80 -17.45
C LYS A 135 -11.87 4.96 -18.23
N SER A 136 -11.97 4.37 -19.42
CA SER A 136 -13.15 4.46 -20.28
C SER A 136 -14.36 3.75 -19.69
N SER A 137 -15.52 4.40 -19.75
CA SER A 137 -16.80 3.82 -19.32
C SER A 137 -17.38 2.83 -20.35
N LEU A 138 -16.92 2.92 -21.59
CA LEU A 138 -17.45 2.17 -22.73
C LEU A 138 -16.59 0.95 -23.06
N HIS A 139 -15.29 0.98 -22.74
CA HIS A 139 -14.38 -0.12 -23.03
C HIS A 139 -14.66 -1.35 -22.16
N PRO A 140 -14.63 -2.58 -22.71
CA PRO A 140 -14.90 -3.81 -21.96
C PRO A 140 -14.06 -3.96 -20.68
N LEU A 141 -12.74 -3.69 -20.76
CA LEU A 141 -11.85 -3.73 -19.59
C LEU A 141 -12.22 -2.69 -18.51
N GLY A 142 -12.71 -1.51 -18.91
CA GLY A 142 -13.17 -0.48 -17.96
C GLY A 142 -14.47 -0.86 -17.27
N LYS A 143 -15.41 -1.50 -18.00
CA LYS A 143 -16.64 -2.09 -17.43
C LYS A 143 -16.31 -3.20 -16.43
N LEU A 144 -15.39 -4.09 -16.79
CA LEU A 144 -14.89 -5.14 -15.90
C LEU A 144 -14.27 -4.53 -14.63
N LEU A 145 -13.40 -3.53 -14.77
CA LEU A 145 -12.76 -2.87 -13.63
C LEU A 145 -13.81 -2.27 -12.68
N LYS A 146 -14.82 -1.56 -13.19
CA LYS A 146 -15.91 -1.01 -12.38
C LYS A 146 -16.67 -2.08 -11.61
N ALA A 147 -16.99 -3.20 -12.25
CA ALA A 147 -17.68 -4.31 -11.61
C ALA A 147 -16.86 -4.92 -10.47
N LEU A 148 -15.55 -5.12 -10.71
CA LEU A 148 -14.62 -5.58 -9.69
C LEU A 148 -14.49 -4.57 -8.55
N THR A 149 -14.46 -3.26 -8.83
CA THR A 149 -14.46 -2.22 -7.80
C THR A 149 -15.72 -2.27 -6.93
N VAL A 150 -16.90 -2.42 -7.53
CA VAL A 150 -18.17 -2.53 -6.77
C VAL A 150 -18.18 -3.80 -5.91
N ALA A 151 -17.76 -4.94 -6.46
CA ALA A 151 -17.67 -6.20 -5.71
C ALA A 151 -16.67 -6.09 -4.55
N PHE A 152 -15.52 -5.46 -4.79
CA PHE A 152 -14.50 -5.22 -3.77
C PHE A 152 -15.00 -4.31 -2.65
N GLN A 153 -15.65 -3.20 -3.00
CA GLN A 153 -16.28 -2.29 -2.05
C GLN A 153 -17.35 -3.00 -1.21
N ALA A 154 -18.20 -3.81 -1.82
CA ALA A 154 -19.23 -4.56 -1.09
C ALA A 154 -18.65 -5.60 -0.12
N THR A 155 -17.45 -6.10 -0.39
CA THR A 155 -16.79 -7.17 0.38
C THR A 155 -15.92 -6.62 1.51
N TYR A 156 -15.20 -5.53 1.26
CA TYR A 156 -14.14 -5.04 2.13
C TYR A 156 -14.44 -3.68 2.77
N SER A 157 -15.51 -2.98 2.36
CA SER A 157 -15.89 -1.68 2.91
C SER A 157 -17.06 -1.77 3.90
N GLY A 158 -17.19 -0.74 4.74
CA GLY A 158 -18.29 -0.56 5.68
C GLY A 158 -18.19 -1.38 6.96
N ILE A 159 -19.34 -1.74 7.53
CA ILE A 159 -19.49 -2.36 8.87
C ILE A 159 -18.83 -3.75 8.94
N GLY A 160 -18.63 -4.40 7.79
CA GLY A 160 -17.98 -5.71 7.69
C GLY A 160 -16.45 -5.66 7.62
N ALA A 161 -15.83 -4.48 7.52
CA ALA A 161 -14.39 -4.34 7.41
C ALA A 161 -13.67 -4.86 8.66
N ASN A 162 -12.72 -5.77 8.48
CA ASN A 162 -11.99 -6.40 9.57
C ASN A 162 -10.52 -6.60 9.16
N ARG A 163 -9.60 -6.38 10.10
CA ARG A 163 -8.16 -6.62 9.94
C ARG A 163 -7.82 -8.00 9.36
N HIS A 164 -8.61 -9.03 9.66
CA HIS A 164 -8.33 -10.38 9.16
C HIS A 164 -8.57 -10.51 7.66
N LEU A 165 -9.34 -9.62 7.04
CA LEU A 165 -9.63 -9.65 5.60
C LEU A 165 -8.49 -9.09 4.74
N LEU A 166 -7.47 -8.48 5.35
CA LEU A 166 -6.37 -7.83 4.64
C LEU A 166 -5.68 -8.79 3.65
N THR A 167 -5.31 -9.98 4.09
CA THR A 167 -4.67 -11.00 3.25
C THR A 167 -5.56 -11.41 2.07
N MET A 168 -6.86 -11.56 2.30
CA MET A 168 -7.81 -11.88 1.23
C MET A 168 -7.93 -10.76 0.20
N ALA A 169 -7.98 -9.50 0.65
CA ALA A 169 -8.08 -8.32 -0.21
C ALA A 169 -6.83 -8.13 -1.07
N GLN A 170 -5.64 -8.35 -0.47
CA GLN A 170 -4.37 -8.27 -1.19
C GLN A 170 -4.26 -9.30 -2.30
N GLU A 171 -4.59 -10.56 -2.01
CA GLU A 171 -4.54 -11.63 -3.02
C GLU A 171 -5.55 -11.35 -4.15
N GLU A 172 -6.73 -10.78 -3.83
CA GLU A 172 -7.72 -10.38 -4.82
C GLU A 172 -7.22 -9.27 -5.75
N VAL A 173 -6.63 -8.19 -5.23
CA VAL A 173 -6.11 -7.10 -6.07
C VAL A 173 -5.00 -7.59 -7.00
N LYS A 174 -4.10 -8.45 -6.50
CA LYS A 174 -3.06 -9.09 -7.33
C LYS A 174 -3.68 -9.97 -8.42
N TYR A 175 -4.74 -10.71 -8.07
CA TYR A 175 -5.44 -11.56 -9.03
C TYR A 175 -6.23 -10.75 -10.08
N TYR A 176 -6.80 -9.60 -9.71
CA TYR A 176 -7.45 -8.68 -10.64
C TYR A 176 -6.47 -8.18 -11.70
N ALA A 177 -5.26 -7.79 -11.30
CA ALA A 177 -4.22 -7.38 -12.24
C ALA A 177 -3.88 -8.51 -13.23
N LYS A 178 -3.72 -9.75 -12.73
CA LYS A 178 -3.46 -10.92 -13.57
C LYS A 178 -4.62 -11.18 -14.55
N LYS A 179 -5.87 -11.13 -14.08
CA LYS A 179 -7.06 -11.40 -14.91
C LYS A 179 -7.27 -10.34 -15.98
N ILE A 180 -7.11 -9.06 -15.64
CA ILE A 180 -7.20 -7.97 -16.60
C ILE A 180 -6.14 -8.12 -17.69
N TRP A 181 -4.92 -8.56 -17.34
CA TRP A 181 -3.89 -8.87 -18.33
C TRP A 181 -4.26 -10.06 -19.23
N GLU A 182 -4.78 -11.16 -18.66
CA GLU A 182 -5.25 -12.30 -19.45
C GLU A 182 -6.34 -11.90 -20.45
N PHE A 183 -7.28 -11.05 -20.03
CA PHE A 183 -8.33 -10.54 -20.90
C PHE A 183 -7.82 -9.57 -21.96
N TYR A 184 -6.87 -8.71 -21.62
CA TYR A 184 -6.17 -7.88 -22.60
C TYR A 184 -5.48 -8.74 -23.67
N ARG A 185 -4.77 -9.80 -23.27
CA ARG A 185 -4.17 -10.76 -24.24
C ARG A 185 -5.23 -11.44 -25.10
N GLY A 186 -6.38 -11.80 -24.53
CA GLY A 186 -7.51 -12.35 -25.27
C GLY A 186 -8.06 -11.39 -26.33
N LEU A 187 -8.24 -10.10 -25.98
CA LEU A 187 -8.65 -9.06 -26.92
C LEU A 187 -7.61 -8.84 -28.03
N LEU A 188 -6.33 -8.81 -27.67
CA LEU A 188 -5.23 -8.69 -28.64
C LEU A 188 -5.21 -9.89 -29.61
N HIS A 189 -5.43 -11.10 -29.11
CA HIS A 189 -5.51 -12.30 -29.95
C HIS A 189 -6.64 -12.19 -30.97
N LEU A 190 -7.85 -11.84 -30.53
CA LEU A 190 -9.00 -11.62 -31.41
C LEU A 190 -8.71 -10.54 -32.47
N ALA A 191 -8.04 -9.45 -32.09
CA ALA A 191 -7.67 -8.38 -33.00
C ALA A 191 -6.69 -8.86 -34.10
N LEU A 192 -5.71 -9.68 -33.71
CA LEU A 192 -4.72 -10.26 -34.63
C LEU A 192 -5.33 -11.32 -35.55
N GLU A 193 -6.27 -12.12 -35.04
CA GLU A 193 -7.05 -13.11 -35.81
C GLU A 193 -7.86 -12.43 -36.91
N GLN A 194 -8.59 -11.36 -36.59
CA GLN A 194 -9.42 -10.64 -37.57
C GLN A 194 -8.60 -9.96 -38.68
N LYS A 195 -7.35 -9.55 -38.40
CA LYS A 195 -6.45 -8.97 -39.40
C LYS A 195 -5.59 -10.01 -40.15
N GLY A 196 -5.73 -11.31 -39.85
CA GLY A 196 -4.97 -12.37 -40.50
C GLY A 196 -3.46 -12.35 -40.22
N GLN A 197 -3.02 -11.69 -39.14
CA GLN A 197 -1.62 -11.51 -38.75
C GLN A 197 -1.20 -12.45 -37.60
N LEU A 198 -1.79 -13.64 -37.52
CA LEU A 198 -1.41 -14.65 -36.52
C LEU A 198 0.02 -15.13 -36.76
N SER A 199 0.98 -14.54 -36.05
CA SER A 199 2.34 -15.08 -35.92
C SER A 199 2.44 -15.86 -34.60
N PRO A 200 2.90 -17.13 -34.62
CA PRO A 200 3.13 -17.93 -33.42
C PRO A 200 4.08 -17.27 -32.40
N ARG A 201 4.89 -16.28 -32.83
CA ARG A 201 5.82 -15.55 -31.97
C ARG A 201 5.18 -14.47 -31.10
N ALA A 202 3.97 -13.99 -31.43
CA ALA A 202 3.27 -13.00 -30.61
C ALA A 202 2.62 -13.61 -29.36
N VAL A 203 2.44 -14.94 -29.37
CA VAL A 203 1.70 -15.70 -28.35
C VAL A 203 2.58 -16.13 -27.18
N ASP A 204 3.90 -16.26 -27.42
CA ASP A 204 4.86 -16.85 -26.48
C ASP A 204 6.05 -15.91 -26.18
N GLY A 205 5.87 -14.61 -26.45
CA GLY A 205 6.76 -13.59 -25.94
C GLY A 205 6.64 -13.60 -24.42
N ASP A 206 7.63 -14.22 -23.78
CA ASP A 206 7.85 -14.48 -22.35
C ASP A 206 7.88 -13.20 -21.48
N MET A 207 6.87 -12.33 -21.63
CA MET A 207 6.46 -11.42 -20.58
C MET A 207 5.85 -12.30 -19.52
N SER A 208 6.72 -12.89 -18.68
CA SER A 208 6.36 -13.62 -17.47
C SER A 208 5.12 -12.96 -16.88
N ASP A 209 4.09 -13.74 -16.54
CA ASP A 209 2.83 -13.25 -15.97
C ASP A 209 3.07 -12.26 -14.81
N GLN A 210 4.25 -12.33 -14.16
CA GLN A 210 4.75 -11.38 -13.17
C GLN A 210 5.01 -9.96 -13.74
N LYS A 211 5.74 -9.82 -14.86
CA LYS A 211 5.99 -8.51 -15.50
C LYS A 211 4.71 -7.87 -16.04
N ALA A 212 3.82 -8.71 -16.55
CA ALA A 212 2.49 -8.32 -17.00
C ALA A 212 1.62 -7.76 -15.86
N SER A 213 1.56 -8.50 -14.76
CA SER A 213 0.85 -8.07 -13.54
C SER A 213 1.45 -6.78 -12.98
N SER A 214 2.76 -6.58 -13.13
CA SER A 214 3.44 -5.37 -12.66
C SER A 214 3.19 -4.14 -13.52
N VAL A 215 2.69 -4.30 -14.74
CA VAL A 215 2.20 -3.18 -15.58
C VAL A 215 0.77 -2.81 -15.23
N VAL A 216 -0.10 -3.80 -15.01
CA VAL A 216 -1.53 -3.56 -14.75
C VAL A 216 -1.79 -3.13 -13.31
N LEU A 217 -1.06 -3.67 -12.33
CA LEU A 217 -1.28 -3.42 -10.91
C LEU A 217 -1.24 -1.92 -10.57
N PRO A 218 -0.23 -1.13 -10.99
CA PRO A 218 -0.22 0.32 -10.73
C PRO A 218 -1.41 1.08 -11.35
N LEU A 219 -1.94 0.61 -12.49
CA LEU A 219 -3.06 1.25 -13.18
C LEU A 219 -4.39 1.04 -12.46
N ILE A 220 -4.59 -0.15 -11.87
CA ILE A 220 -5.84 -0.50 -11.19
C ILE A 220 -5.84 -0.14 -9.70
N LEU A 221 -4.65 -0.07 -9.08
CA LEU A 221 -4.50 0.13 -7.64
C LEU A 221 -5.24 1.38 -7.12
N PRO A 222 -5.24 2.54 -7.80
CA PRO A 222 -6.00 3.71 -7.35
C PRO A 222 -7.50 3.45 -7.15
N CYS A 223 -8.09 2.49 -7.87
CA CYS A 223 -9.50 2.14 -7.74
C CYS A 223 -9.81 1.31 -6.48
N PHE A 224 -8.82 0.65 -5.90
CA PHE A 224 -8.96 -0.21 -4.72
C PHE A 224 -8.23 0.33 -3.49
N TYR A 225 -7.40 1.36 -3.68
CA TYR A 225 -6.54 1.92 -2.64
C TYR A 225 -7.31 2.37 -1.39
N PRO A 226 -8.45 3.09 -1.47
CA PRO A 226 -9.14 3.56 -0.27
C PRO A 226 -9.57 2.43 0.66
N GLU A 227 -10.17 1.38 0.11
CA GLU A 227 -10.64 0.22 0.86
C GLU A 227 -9.48 -0.67 1.31
N LEU A 228 -8.48 -0.87 0.46
CA LEU A 228 -7.29 -1.66 0.80
C LEU A 228 -6.48 -0.99 1.92
N PHE A 229 -6.22 0.31 1.80
CA PHE A 229 -5.46 1.07 2.78
C PHE A 229 -6.18 1.15 4.13
N MET A 230 -7.51 1.24 4.12
CA MET A 230 -8.31 1.15 5.34
C MET A 230 -8.12 -0.20 6.06
N LEU A 231 -8.04 -1.32 5.32
CA LEU A 231 -7.72 -2.61 5.94
C LEU A 231 -6.30 -2.66 6.51
N TYR A 232 -5.32 -2.03 5.86
CA TYR A 232 -3.95 -1.90 6.41
C TYR A 232 -3.93 -1.07 7.69
N MET A 233 -4.68 0.04 7.72
CA MET A 233 -4.83 0.86 8.93
C MET A 233 -5.45 0.05 10.08
N LEU A 234 -6.52 -0.71 9.82
CA LEU A 234 -7.15 -1.57 10.84
C LEU A 234 -6.22 -2.69 11.32
N TYR A 235 -5.37 -3.20 10.44
CA TYR A 235 -4.42 -4.25 10.78
C TYR A 235 -3.30 -3.74 11.69
N HIS A 236 -2.86 -2.48 11.50
CA HIS A 236 -1.77 -1.85 12.25
C HIS A 236 -2.22 -0.84 13.31
N GLU A 237 -3.50 -0.77 13.65
CA GLU A 237 -4.08 0.25 14.56
C GLU A 237 -3.30 0.35 15.89
N ARG A 238 -2.98 -0.79 16.50
CA ARG A 238 -2.30 -0.82 17.82
C ARG A 238 -0.85 -0.35 17.73
N GLU A 239 -0.14 -0.77 16.71
CA GLU A 239 1.26 -0.42 16.46
C GLU A 239 1.38 1.04 16.05
N ASP A 240 0.41 1.55 15.31
CA ASP A 240 0.37 2.93 14.86
C ASP A 240 0.03 3.90 16.01
N ASP A 241 -0.80 3.49 16.98
CA ASP A 241 -1.04 4.25 18.22
C ASP A 241 0.26 4.49 19.01
N LEU A 242 1.06 3.42 19.18
CA LEU A 242 2.35 3.50 19.87
C LEU A 242 3.34 4.38 19.11
N TYR A 243 3.40 4.21 17.79
CA TYR A 243 4.23 5.03 16.93
C TYR A 243 3.82 6.51 16.97
N CYS A 244 2.51 6.81 16.91
CA CYS A 244 1.99 8.18 17.00
C CYS A 244 2.38 8.85 18.32
N GLN A 245 2.33 8.12 19.44
CA GLN A 245 2.82 8.62 20.74
C GLN A 245 4.32 8.93 20.68
N GLY A 246 5.14 8.02 20.16
CA GLY A 246 6.58 8.23 20.00
C GLY A 246 6.91 9.44 19.11
N ILE A 247 6.16 9.67 18.03
CA ILE A 247 6.33 10.84 17.16
C ILE A 247 5.97 12.14 17.89
N VAL A 248 4.88 12.16 18.66
CA VAL A 248 4.50 13.34 19.45
C VAL A 248 5.62 13.69 20.43
N ASP A 249 6.11 12.69 21.15
CA ASP A 249 7.20 12.77 22.11
C ASP A 249 8.50 13.31 21.49
N LEU A 250 8.94 12.72 20.36
CA LEU A 250 10.14 13.16 19.64
C LEU A 250 9.98 14.57 19.02
N SER A 251 8.75 14.96 18.71
CA SER A 251 8.46 16.28 18.17
C SER A 251 8.51 17.42 19.19
N LEU A 252 8.55 17.11 20.49
CA LEU A 252 8.72 18.10 21.55
C LEU A 252 10.17 18.63 21.62
N PHE A 253 11.14 17.83 21.21
CA PHE A 253 12.55 18.24 21.24
C PHE A 253 12.89 19.20 20.09
N PRO A 254 13.65 20.29 20.34
CA PRO A 254 14.34 21.05 19.30
C PRO A 254 15.30 20.17 18.50
N ASP A 255 15.57 20.52 17.23
CA ASP A 255 16.36 19.70 16.29
C ASP A 255 17.72 19.29 16.84
N ILE A 256 18.47 20.21 17.44
CA ILE A 256 19.79 19.92 18.00
C ILE A 256 19.69 18.90 19.15
N LYS A 257 18.69 19.04 20.02
CA LYS A 257 18.47 18.11 21.14
C LYS A 257 17.99 16.74 20.66
N LEU A 258 17.22 16.70 19.58
CA LEU A 258 16.79 15.45 18.97
C LEU A 258 17.97 14.72 18.32
N LEU A 259 18.83 15.43 17.58
CA LEU A 259 20.04 14.85 17.01
C LEU A 259 20.98 14.30 18.09
N GLU A 260 21.11 15.01 19.21
CA GLU A 260 21.88 14.54 20.37
C GLU A 260 21.22 13.32 21.05
N PHE A 261 19.90 13.31 21.19
CA PHE A 261 19.14 12.19 21.76
C PHE A 261 19.24 10.91 20.91
N LEU A 262 19.26 11.05 19.58
CA LEU A 262 19.41 9.95 18.64
C LEU A 262 20.87 9.51 18.44
N ASP A 263 21.82 10.10 19.21
CA ASP A 263 23.26 9.83 19.14
C ASP A 263 23.87 10.04 17.74
N VAL A 264 23.36 11.01 16.99
CA VAL A 264 23.90 11.37 15.67
C VAL A 264 25.28 12.00 15.85
N GLN A 265 26.28 11.50 15.14
CA GLN A 265 27.65 12.04 15.23
C GLN A 265 27.69 13.54 14.92
N LYS A 266 28.30 14.33 15.83
CA LYS A 266 28.28 15.80 15.79
C LYS A 266 28.83 16.42 14.49
N HIS A 267 29.68 15.69 13.77
CA HIS A 267 30.26 16.16 12.51
C HIS A 267 29.30 16.03 11.31
N LEU A 268 28.20 15.28 11.46
CA LEU A 268 27.13 15.12 10.47
C LEU A 268 26.05 16.19 10.62
N TRP A 269 26.11 16.99 11.69
CA TRP A 269 25.09 18.01 11.96
C TRP A 269 25.21 19.15 10.95
N PRO A 270 24.12 19.52 10.25
CA PRO A 270 24.11 20.64 9.33
C PRO A 270 24.06 21.98 10.09
N LEU A 271 25.11 22.26 10.88
CA LEU A 271 25.29 23.54 11.59
C LEU A 271 25.69 24.66 10.62
N LYS A 272 26.21 24.31 9.43
CA LYS A 272 26.66 25.25 8.40
C LYS A 272 25.55 25.74 7.46
N ASP A 273 24.40 25.09 7.39
CA ASP A 273 23.27 25.55 6.56
C ASP A 273 22.55 26.78 7.16
N LEU A 274 22.84 27.14 8.41
CA LEU A 274 22.40 28.41 9.00
C LEU A 274 23.05 29.65 8.34
N THR A 275 24.20 29.51 7.66
CA THR A 275 24.94 30.67 7.13
C THR A 275 24.82 30.86 5.61
N LEU A 276 24.11 29.98 4.88
CA LEU A 276 23.97 30.04 3.41
C LEU A 276 22.65 30.66 2.91
N THR A 277 22.00 31.52 3.70
CA THR A 277 20.89 32.37 3.19
C THR A 277 21.02 33.84 3.62
N THR A 278 22.22 34.41 3.48
CA THR A 278 22.48 35.83 3.80
C THR A 278 21.64 36.84 2.98
N ASN A 279 20.87 36.39 1.97
CA ASN A 279 20.02 37.25 1.14
C ASN A 279 18.51 36.95 1.20
N GLN A 280 18.02 36.15 2.15
CA GLN A 280 16.58 36.07 2.43
C GLN A 280 16.33 36.27 3.93
N ARG A 281 16.04 37.51 4.30
CA ARG A 281 15.49 37.86 5.62
C ARG A 281 14.18 37.10 5.83
N ARG A 282 14.23 36.02 6.63
CA ARG A 282 13.20 35.33 7.45
C ARG A 282 13.64 33.86 7.58
N SER A 283 14.13 33.36 8.72
CA SER A 283 13.31 33.00 9.88
C SER A 283 14.20 32.76 11.10
N LEU A 284 14.05 33.58 12.15
CA LEU A 284 14.60 33.34 13.49
C LEU A 284 13.77 32.32 14.29
N ILE A 285 13.03 31.42 13.61
CA ILE A 285 12.08 30.52 14.25
C ILE A 285 12.12 29.16 13.52
N LYS A 286 12.63 28.15 14.24
CA LYS A 286 12.88 26.75 13.86
C LYS A 286 14.16 26.54 13.06
N ASP A 287 15.24 26.19 13.77
CA ASP A 287 16.29 25.34 13.22
C ASP A 287 15.57 24.15 12.58
N LYS A 288 15.72 23.95 11.27
CA LYS A 288 15.17 22.80 10.56
C LYS A 288 16.30 22.09 9.85
N CYS A 289 16.88 21.08 10.50
CA CYS A 289 17.90 20.23 9.87
C CYS A 289 17.23 19.27 8.87
N PHE A 290 17.90 18.95 7.76
CA PHE A 290 17.45 17.99 6.75
C PHE A 290 16.04 18.27 6.16
N LEU A 291 15.76 19.55 5.87
CA LEU A 291 14.49 20.00 5.29
C LEU A 291 14.10 19.26 4.01
N SER A 292 15.02 19.16 3.05
CA SER A 292 14.78 18.53 1.74
C SER A 292 14.36 17.06 1.89
N ALA A 293 15.09 16.29 2.71
CA ALA A 293 14.76 14.89 2.99
C ALA A 293 13.41 14.77 3.72
N THR A 294 13.12 15.66 4.67
CA THR A 294 11.84 15.67 5.40
C THR A 294 10.66 15.94 4.48
N GLU A 295 10.76 16.94 3.60
CA GLU A 295 9.73 17.27 2.62
C GLU A 295 9.56 16.19 1.56
N CYS A 296 10.66 15.53 1.16
CA CYS A 296 10.62 14.41 0.24
C CYS A 296 9.84 13.24 0.86
N LEU A 297 10.18 12.87 2.10
CA LEU A 297 9.51 11.79 2.81
C LEU A 297 8.03 12.10 3.08
N GLN A 298 7.67 13.37 3.33
CA GLN A 298 6.27 13.77 3.47
C GLN A 298 5.44 13.55 2.20
N LYS A 299 6.04 13.48 1.00
CA LYS A 299 5.29 13.18 -0.23
C LYS A 299 4.80 11.73 -0.25
N LEU A 300 5.35 10.85 0.58
CA LEU A 300 4.97 9.44 0.66
C LEU A 300 3.48 9.24 0.97
N ILE A 301 2.88 10.09 1.82
CA ILE A 301 1.45 9.98 2.16
C ILE A 301 0.52 10.47 1.04
N THR A 302 1.05 11.21 0.07
CA THR A 302 0.27 11.81 -1.02
C THR A 302 0.27 10.96 -2.27
N THR A 303 1.19 10.00 -2.38
CA THR A 303 1.27 9.09 -3.52
C THR A 303 0.48 7.82 -3.25
N VAL A 304 -0.06 7.26 -4.32
CA VAL A 304 -0.85 6.03 -4.27
C VAL A 304 -0.03 4.84 -4.77
N ASP A 305 0.80 5.04 -5.79
CA ASP A 305 1.60 4.00 -6.42
C ASP A 305 2.78 3.56 -5.52
N PRO A 306 2.86 2.26 -5.13
CA PRO A 306 3.99 1.69 -4.39
C PRO A 306 5.35 1.93 -5.05
N ARG A 307 5.41 1.96 -6.40
CA ARG A 307 6.68 2.23 -7.10
C ARG A 307 7.13 3.66 -6.90
N GLU A 308 6.22 4.61 -7.01
CA GLU A 308 6.50 6.01 -6.71
C GLU A 308 6.90 6.21 -5.25
N LYS A 309 6.25 5.50 -4.31
CA LYS A 309 6.63 5.51 -2.89
C LYS A 309 8.08 5.03 -2.68
N LEU A 310 8.47 3.94 -3.34
CA LEU A 310 9.85 3.44 -3.31
C LEU A 310 10.86 4.45 -3.88
N LEU A 311 10.51 5.12 -4.98
CA LEU A 311 11.34 6.18 -5.56
C LEU A 311 11.46 7.40 -4.63
N ILE A 312 10.39 7.75 -3.90
CA ILE A 312 10.44 8.80 -2.88
C ILE A 312 11.37 8.40 -1.73
N LEU A 313 11.36 7.15 -1.30
CA LEU A 313 12.28 6.66 -0.27
C LEU A 313 13.74 6.73 -0.74
N GLN A 314 14.02 6.30 -1.97
CA GLN A 314 15.36 6.43 -2.56
C GLN A 314 15.80 7.90 -2.63
N LYS A 315 14.95 8.80 -3.14
CA LYS A 315 15.25 10.23 -3.19
C LYS A 315 15.49 10.82 -1.80
N THR A 316 14.73 10.40 -0.79
CA THR A 316 14.93 10.83 0.60
C THR A 316 16.32 10.46 1.11
N TYR A 317 16.78 9.26 0.77
CA TYR A 317 18.13 8.80 1.10
C TYR A 317 19.22 9.58 0.35
N GLU A 318 19.04 9.84 -0.94
CA GLU A 318 19.96 10.65 -1.74
C GLU A 318 20.07 12.09 -1.21
N GLU A 319 18.96 12.68 -0.76
CA GLU A 319 18.94 14.01 -0.13
C GLU A 319 19.63 14.03 1.25
N LEU A 320 19.57 12.93 1.99
CA LEU A 320 20.33 12.74 3.24
C LEU A 320 21.83 12.70 2.96
N GLU A 321 22.27 11.83 2.03
CA GLU A 321 23.66 11.74 1.58
C GLU A 321 24.18 13.07 1.05
N GLY A 322 23.38 13.76 0.21
CA GLY A 322 23.74 15.06 -0.34
C GLY A 322 23.87 16.15 0.74
N THR A 323 23.03 16.11 1.77
CA THR A 323 23.13 17.06 2.90
C THR A 323 24.36 16.76 3.75
N VAL A 324 24.62 15.50 4.08
CA VAL A 324 25.82 15.09 4.84
C VAL A 324 27.11 15.39 4.05
N GLY A 325 27.11 15.10 2.74
CA GLY A 325 28.23 15.39 1.86
C GLY A 325 28.58 16.88 1.79
N ARG A 326 27.56 17.76 1.78
CA ARG A 326 27.75 19.22 1.89
C ARG A 326 28.37 19.63 3.23
N VAL A 327 27.94 19.03 4.33
CA VAL A 327 28.48 19.32 5.68
C VAL A 327 29.94 18.92 5.81
N LEU A 328 30.29 17.74 5.28
CA LEU A 328 31.63 17.15 5.33
C LEU A 328 32.57 17.65 4.23
N GLY A 329 32.02 18.26 3.17
CA GLY A 329 32.77 18.75 2.00
C GLY A 329 33.33 17.64 1.10
N LYS A 330 32.77 16.43 1.17
CA LYS A 330 33.17 15.25 0.38
C LYS A 330 31.97 14.36 0.11
N ASP A 331 31.99 13.63 -1.00
CA ASP A 331 31.01 12.57 -1.26
C ASP A 331 31.19 11.47 -0.20
N TYR A 332 30.20 11.35 0.68
CA TYR A 332 30.22 10.44 1.81
C TYR A 332 29.04 9.48 1.68
N LYS A 333 29.34 8.19 1.51
CA LYS A 333 28.33 7.13 1.56
C LYS A 333 28.04 6.82 3.02
N LEU A 334 26.80 6.99 3.42
CA LEU A 334 26.35 6.81 4.81
C LEU A 334 26.37 5.32 5.20
N PRO A 335 27.24 4.87 6.12
CA PRO A 335 27.12 3.53 6.68
C PRO A 335 25.83 3.43 7.51
N MET A 336 25.35 2.20 7.75
CA MET A 336 24.08 1.98 8.46
C MET A 336 24.04 2.59 9.87
N ASP A 337 25.17 2.56 10.58
CA ASP A 337 25.29 3.12 11.93
C ASP A 337 25.01 4.62 11.97
N ASP A 338 25.33 5.34 10.88
CA ASP A 338 25.08 6.78 10.76
C ASP A 338 23.74 7.08 10.06
N LEU A 339 23.32 6.20 9.15
CA LEU A 339 22.06 6.34 8.42
C LEU A 339 20.84 6.20 9.34
N LEU A 340 20.80 5.17 10.18
CA LEU A 340 19.60 4.84 10.95
C LEU A 340 19.20 5.99 11.92
N PRO A 341 20.13 6.60 12.68
CA PRO A 341 19.85 7.79 13.49
C PRO A 341 19.33 8.98 12.67
N LEU A 342 19.92 9.24 11.50
CA LEU A 342 19.49 10.31 10.61
C LEU A 342 18.10 10.06 10.01
N LEU A 343 17.81 8.81 9.64
CA LEU A 343 16.52 8.41 9.13
C LEU A 343 15.45 8.51 10.22
N MET A 344 15.75 8.10 11.46
CA MET A 344 14.85 8.30 12.62
C MET A 344 14.56 9.79 12.85
N TYR A 345 15.56 10.65 12.72
CA TYR A 345 15.38 12.10 12.78
C TYR A 345 14.43 12.60 11.67
N VAL A 346 14.65 12.17 10.42
CA VAL A 346 13.79 12.58 9.29
C VAL A 346 12.36 12.06 9.46
N VAL A 347 12.17 10.81 9.86
CA VAL A 347 10.84 10.21 10.10
C VAL A 347 10.09 10.95 11.21
N SER A 348 10.77 11.25 12.33
CA SER A 348 10.18 12.00 13.45
C SER A 348 9.83 13.44 13.12
N ARG A 349 10.55 14.08 12.19
CA ARG A 349 10.23 15.42 11.66
C ARG A 349 9.20 15.42 10.55
N ALA A 350 9.15 14.36 9.74
CA ALA A 350 8.17 14.20 8.68
C ALA A 350 6.75 14.03 9.26
N LYS A 351 6.64 13.42 10.45
CA LYS A 351 5.37 13.17 11.16
C LYS A 351 4.34 12.45 10.28
N ILE A 352 4.81 11.45 9.55
CA ILE A 352 3.95 10.58 8.74
C ILE A 352 3.00 9.84 9.67
N GLN A 353 1.71 9.90 9.40
CA GLN A 353 0.68 9.10 10.08
C GLN A 353 0.54 7.74 9.37
N HIS A 354 0.11 6.70 10.10
CA HIS A 354 -0.14 5.37 9.53
C HIS A 354 1.09 4.78 8.80
N LEU A 355 2.30 5.08 9.29
CA LEU A 355 3.55 4.65 8.64
C LEU A 355 3.63 3.11 8.56
N GLY A 356 3.13 2.40 9.56
CA GLY A 356 3.06 0.94 9.54
C GLY A 356 2.23 0.40 8.38
N ALA A 357 1.06 0.99 8.12
CA ALA A 357 0.19 0.64 7.00
C ALA A 357 0.87 0.92 5.65
N GLU A 358 1.54 2.06 5.53
CA GLU A 358 2.28 2.44 4.33
C GLU A 358 3.42 1.47 3.99
N ILE A 359 4.23 1.11 5.00
CA ILE A 359 5.35 0.20 4.79
C ILE A 359 4.87 -1.18 4.35
N HIS A 360 3.85 -1.73 5.02
CA HIS A 360 3.33 -3.06 4.69
C HIS A 360 2.64 -3.07 3.32
N LEU A 361 1.92 -2.00 2.97
CA LEU A 361 1.36 -1.84 1.63
C LEU A 361 2.46 -1.88 0.55
N ILE A 362 3.54 -1.13 0.74
CA ILE A 362 4.66 -1.12 -0.21
C ILE A 362 5.28 -2.51 -0.30
N ARG A 363 5.56 -3.16 0.84
CA ARG A 363 6.18 -4.50 0.86
C ARG A 363 5.32 -5.55 0.15
N ASP A 364 4.01 -5.52 0.36
CA ASP A 364 3.11 -6.52 -0.22
C ASP A 364 2.85 -6.30 -1.71
N LEU A 365 2.90 -5.06 -2.20
CA LEU A 365 2.65 -4.70 -3.61
C LEU A 365 3.92 -4.50 -4.44
N MET A 366 5.10 -4.54 -3.83
CA MET A 366 6.37 -4.45 -4.51
C MET A 366 6.59 -5.62 -5.48
N ASP A 367 7.14 -5.31 -6.64
CA ASP A 367 7.51 -6.29 -7.65
C ASP A 367 8.58 -7.24 -7.08
N PRO A 368 8.42 -8.58 -7.18
CA PRO A 368 9.39 -9.54 -6.66
C PRO A 368 10.80 -9.37 -7.27
N THR A 369 10.92 -8.70 -8.43
CA THR A 369 12.22 -8.37 -9.04
C THR A 369 13.03 -7.34 -8.25
N ASN A 370 12.39 -6.52 -7.42
CA ASN A 370 13.05 -5.54 -6.56
C ASN A 370 13.46 -6.12 -5.19
N GLN A 371 13.08 -7.37 -4.91
CA GLN A 371 13.45 -8.07 -3.69
C GLN A 371 14.97 -8.37 -3.69
N GLY A 372 15.63 -8.09 -2.57
CA GLY A 372 17.08 -8.19 -2.39
C GLY A 372 17.87 -7.00 -2.94
N GLY A 373 17.20 -5.95 -3.45
CA GLY A 373 17.83 -4.74 -3.97
C GLY A 373 17.98 -3.60 -2.95
N MET A 374 18.36 -2.41 -3.45
CA MET A 374 18.43 -1.18 -2.64
C MET A 374 17.08 -0.81 -2.02
N PHE A 375 15.97 -1.08 -2.72
CA PHE A 375 14.62 -0.81 -2.21
C PHE A 375 14.28 -1.63 -0.97
N ASP A 376 14.61 -2.93 -0.96
CA ASP A 376 14.44 -3.79 0.21
C ASP A 376 15.27 -3.32 1.40
N PHE A 377 16.51 -2.90 1.14
CA PHE A 377 17.39 -2.36 2.15
C PHE A 377 16.81 -1.08 2.77
N LEU A 378 16.39 -0.11 1.95
CA LEU A 378 15.80 1.15 2.44
C LEU A 378 14.49 0.92 3.17
N LEU A 379 13.64 0.00 2.68
CA LEU A 379 12.38 -0.34 3.32
C LEU A 379 12.62 -1.01 4.68
N THR A 380 13.59 -1.91 4.78
CA THR A 380 13.99 -2.55 6.06
C THR A 380 14.58 -1.53 7.04
N ALA A 381 15.33 -0.55 6.56
CA ALA A 381 15.82 0.55 7.39
C ALA A 381 14.66 1.40 7.94
N LEU A 382 13.67 1.70 7.10
CA LEU A 382 12.47 2.44 7.51
C LEU A 382 11.61 1.64 8.50
N GLU A 383 11.45 0.34 8.30
CA GLU A 383 10.80 -0.58 9.26
C GLU A 383 11.51 -0.56 10.61
N SER A 384 12.84 -0.61 10.59
CA SER A 384 13.65 -0.55 11.80
C SER A 384 13.44 0.78 12.53
N CYS A 385 13.38 1.91 11.82
CA CYS A 385 13.03 3.20 12.41
C CYS A 385 11.62 3.21 13.03
N TYR A 386 10.64 2.67 12.31
CA TYR A 386 9.26 2.58 12.77
C TYR A 386 9.15 1.77 14.07
N GLU A 387 9.73 0.57 14.11
CA GLU A 387 9.74 -0.25 15.31
C GLU A 387 10.54 0.37 16.47
N HIS A 388 11.63 1.09 16.17
CA HIS A 388 12.41 1.75 17.20
C HIS A 388 11.62 2.88 17.86
N ILE A 389 10.90 3.69 17.07
CA ILE A 389 10.04 4.78 17.57
C ILE A 389 8.89 4.22 18.43
N GLN A 390 8.32 3.06 18.08
CA GLN A 390 7.30 2.41 18.91
C GLN A 390 7.80 2.00 20.30
N ARG A 391 9.06 1.55 20.37
CA ARG A 391 9.70 1.10 21.62
C ARG A 391 10.24 2.27 22.45
N MET A 392 10.44 3.44 21.83
CA MET A 392 10.80 4.67 22.52
C MET A 392 9.64 5.16 23.40
N ARG A 393 9.55 4.61 24.61
CA ARG A 393 8.75 5.22 25.67
C ARG A 393 9.61 6.27 26.35
N LEU A 394 9.31 7.54 26.15
CA LEU A 394 9.76 8.55 27.10
C LEU A 394 9.03 8.26 28.41
N HIS A 395 9.69 7.59 29.36
CA HIS A 395 9.17 7.52 30.72
C HIS A 395 8.84 8.95 31.17
N PRO A 396 7.65 9.20 31.75
CA PRO A 396 7.44 10.43 32.50
C PRO A 396 8.55 10.46 33.53
N ARG A 397 9.39 11.52 33.52
CA ARG A 397 10.47 11.73 34.48
C ARG A 397 10.01 11.32 35.89
N GLU A 398 10.50 10.19 36.38
CA GLU A 398 10.50 9.94 37.80
C GLU A 398 11.48 10.94 38.44
N ASN A 399 10.92 11.75 39.33
CA ASN A 399 11.59 12.41 40.44
C ASN A 399 12.56 13.56 40.10
N CYS A 400 11.99 14.77 39.97
CA CYS A 400 12.64 15.93 40.57
C CYS A 400 12.74 15.70 42.09
N PRO A 401 13.93 15.70 42.71
CA PRO A 401 14.02 15.79 44.16
C PRO A 401 13.54 17.19 44.57
N LEU A 402 12.43 17.25 45.31
CA LEU A 402 12.09 18.44 46.09
C LEU A 402 13.27 18.75 47.03
N PRO A 403 13.71 20.01 47.16
CA PRO A 403 14.71 20.35 48.16
C PRO A 403 14.12 20.08 49.55
N PRO A 404 14.88 19.48 50.48
CA PRO A 404 14.38 19.27 51.83
C PRO A 404 14.20 20.62 52.51
N SER A 405 12.96 20.94 52.82
CA SER A 405 12.61 21.96 53.81
C SER A 405 12.90 21.39 55.20
N SER A 406 14.01 21.78 55.80
CA SER A 406 14.24 21.94 57.26
C SER A 406 15.62 22.54 57.48
#